data_AF-A0A2V9TGK4-F1
#
_entry.id   AF-A0A2V9TGK4-F1
#
_cell.length_a   1.000
_cell.length_b   1.000
_cell.length_c   1.000
_cell.angle_alpha   90.00
_cell.angle_beta   90.00
_cell.angle_gamma   90.00
#
_symmetry.space_group_name_H-M   'P 1'
#
loop_
_entity.id
_entity.type
_entity.pdbx_description
1 polymer ?
#
loop_
_entity_poly.entity_id
_entity_poly.type
_entity_poly.pdbx_seq_one_letter_code
_entity_poly.pdbx_strand_id
1 'polypeptide(L)'
;MKATASVASSLSPLVDHVVIIIKENHTYDNYFGTFPHSEGDNQLGTAQNPPSGDPNHRHETWIKRDTERRYRAQYREADIPCYFALARQYTLWDHFFSEVAGPSTPSHLMLITADSPVINNPPFSSTPKNLYDLKSFPLALQKAGLTWGNYGGYAFHYIRELAALPGNHTRDLFAHQAAAGQLPSVS
;
A
#
# COMPACT_ATOMS: atom_id res chain seq x y z
N MET A 1 9.05 -6.53 48.53
CA MET A 1 10.19 -6.18 47.65
C MET A 1 9.70 -6.21 46.21
N LYS A 2 9.95 -5.13 45.45
CA LYS A 2 9.60 -5.01 44.02
C LYS A 2 10.49 -5.94 43.21
N ALA A 3 9.90 -6.66 42.25
CA ALA A 3 10.60 -7.08 41.04
C ALA A 3 9.75 -6.62 39.86
N THR A 4 10.10 -5.46 39.33
CA THR A 4 9.63 -4.95 38.03
C THR A 4 10.35 -5.75 36.95
N ALA A 5 9.62 -6.56 36.19
CA ALA A 5 10.11 -7.11 34.94
C ALA A 5 10.09 -6.01 33.88
N SER A 6 11.24 -5.42 33.62
CA SER A 6 11.50 -4.67 32.39
C SER A 6 11.60 -5.68 31.25
N VAL A 7 10.51 -5.87 30.51
CA VAL A 7 10.59 -6.46 29.17
C VAL A 7 10.57 -5.31 28.19
N ALA A 8 11.72 -4.62 28.08
CA ALA A 8 11.98 -3.79 26.92
C ALA A 8 12.06 -4.73 25.70
N SER A 9 11.11 -4.53 24.78
CA SER A 9 10.99 -5.19 23.48
C SER A 9 12.34 -5.26 22.73
N SER A 10 12.96 -6.43 22.68
CA SER A 10 14.29 -6.61 22.08
C SER A 10 14.29 -6.93 20.58
N LEU A 11 13.21 -6.62 19.85
CA LEU A 11 13.24 -6.58 18.38
C LEU A 11 13.58 -5.17 17.84
N SER A 12 13.61 -4.17 18.73
CA SER A 12 13.88 -2.77 18.40
C SER A 12 15.26 -2.44 17.80
N PRO A 13 16.37 -3.22 17.94
CA PRO A 13 17.66 -2.74 17.42
C PRO A 13 17.98 -3.17 15.98
N LEU A 14 17.10 -3.86 15.27
CA LEU A 14 17.42 -4.40 13.93
C LEU A 14 16.87 -3.57 12.76
N VAL A 15 15.84 -2.73 13.01
CA VAL A 15 15.17 -1.96 11.95
C VAL A 15 15.00 -0.52 12.41
N ASP A 16 15.77 0.38 11.82
CA ASP A 16 15.69 1.82 12.08
C ASP A 16 14.61 2.51 11.21
N HIS A 17 14.34 1.94 10.02
CA HIS A 17 13.43 2.50 9.03
C HIS A 17 12.52 1.44 8.43
N VAL A 18 11.24 1.77 8.32
CA VAL A 18 10.25 1.03 7.51
C VAL A 18 9.87 1.90 6.32
N VAL A 19 9.98 1.36 5.11
CA VAL A 19 9.55 2.03 3.87
C VAL A 19 8.41 1.25 3.26
N ILE A 20 7.26 1.90 3.08
CA ILE A 20 6.05 1.28 2.54
C ILE A 20 5.83 1.76 1.11
N ILE A 21 6.13 0.89 0.14
CA ILE A 21 5.99 1.21 -1.28
C ILE A 21 4.63 0.71 -1.78
N ILE A 22 3.69 1.63 -2.02
CA ILE A 22 2.37 1.30 -2.55
C ILE A 22 2.38 1.27 -4.08
N LYS A 23 1.93 0.15 -4.65
CA LYS A 23 1.68 -0.04 -6.08
C LYS A 23 0.17 0.00 -6.33
N GLU A 24 -0.23 0.10 -7.60
CA GLU A 24 -1.62 0.34 -7.99
C GLU A 24 -2.12 -0.79 -8.91
N ASN A 25 -3.39 -1.16 -8.75
CA ASN A 25 -4.25 -1.81 -9.74
C ASN A 25 -3.84 -3.21 -10.26
N HIS A 26 -3.15 -4.01 -9.45
CA HIS A 26 -2.83 -5.39 -9.80
C HIS A 26 -3.25 -6.38 -8.69
N THR A 27 -3.91 -7.47 -9.08
CA THR A 27 -4.20 -8.59 -8.18
C THR A 27 -2.98 -9.49 -8.02
N TYR A 28 -3.01 -10.36 -7.00
CA TYR A 28 -1.98 -11.38 -6.82
C TYR A 28 -1.81 -12.24 -8.08
N ASP A 29 -2.89 -12.85 -8.58
CA ASP A 29 -2.84 -13.70 -9.79
C ASP A 29 -2.32 -12.93 -11.01
N ASN A 30 -2.57 -11.63 -11.09
CA ASN A 30 -2.10 -10.85 -12.22
C ASN A 30 -0.56 -10.71 -12.23
N TYR A 31 0.09 -10.62 -11.08
CA TYR A 31 1.55 -10.51 -11.00
C TYR A 31 2.26 -11.85 -10.78
N PHE A 32 1.69 -12.71 -9.94
CA PHE A 32 2.36 -13.87 -9.37
C PHE A 32 1.58 -15.17 -9.54
N GLY A 33 0.58 -15.21 -10.43
CA GLY A 33 -0.17 -16.44 -10.73
C GLY A 33 0.71 -17.60 -11.20
N THR A 34 1.83 -17.29 -11.88
CA THR A 34 2.83 -18.28 -12.33
C THR A 34 4.06 -18.39 -11.40
N PHE A 35 4.05 -17.73 -10.24
CA PHE A 35 5.16 -17.84 -9.30
C PHE A 35 5.21 -19.26 -8.72
N PRO A 36 6.40 -19.90 -8.64
CA PRO A 36 6.48 -21.28 -8.20
C PRO A 36 6.13 -21.42 -6.71
N HIS A 37 5.37 -22.48 -6.39
CA HIS A 37 4.96 -22.82 -5.03
C HIS A 37 4.09 -21.77 -4.32
N SER A 38 3.34 -20.95 -5.07
CA SER A 38 2.29 -20.09 -4.53
C SER A 38 0.89 -20.61 -4.87
N GLU A 39 -0.12 -20.12 -4.15
CA GLU A 39 -1.55 -20.42 -4.41
C GLU A 39 -2.17 -19.58 -5.55
N GLY A 40 -1.35 -19.08 -6.48
CA GLY A 40 -1.83 -18.30 -7.63
C GLY A 40 -2.45 -19.14 -8.74
N ASP A 41 -3.38 -18.55 -9.51
CA ASP A 41 -3.97 -19.18 -10.69
C ASP A 41 -3.01 -19.16 -11.89
N ASN A 42 -2.24 -20.25 -12.05
CA ASN A 42 -1.29 -20.39 -13.15
C ASN A 42 -1.94 -20.66 -14.53
N GLN A 43 -3.27 -20.73 -14.63
CA GLN A 43 -3.99 -21.04 -15.87
C GLN A 43 -4.55 -19.80 -16.57
N LEU A 44 -4.39 -18.60 -15.99
CA LEU A 44 -4.83 -17.36 -16.61
C LEU A 44 -4.08 -17.07 -17.92
N GLY A 45 -4.77 -16.40 -18.85
CA GLY A 45 -4.17 -15.91 -20.10
C GLY A 45 -3.12 -14.82 -19.83
N THR A 46 -2.26 -14.55 -20.82
CA THR A 46 -1.20 -13.53 -20.68
C THR A 46 -1.76 -12.10 -20.73
N ALA A 47 -1.34 -11.26 -19.78
CA ALA A 47 -1.65 -9.84 -19.73
C ALA A 47 -0.73 -9.03 -20.65
N GLN A 48 -1.21 -7.88 -21.14
CA GLN A 48 -0.41 -6.97 -21.96
C GLN A 48 0.47 -6.08 -21.08
N ASN A 49 1.72 -5.86 -21.51
CA ASN A 49 2.64 -4.89 -20.92
C ASN A 49 3.10 -3.90 -22.02
N PRO A 50 2.68 -2.62 -21.99
CA PRO A 50 1.83 -1.99 -20.97
C PRO A 50 0.36 -2.46 -21.03
N PRO A 51 -0.42 -2.30 -19.94
CA PRO A 51 -1.85 -2.59 -19.95
C PRO A 51 -2.60 -1.78 -21.01
N SER A 52 -3.60 -2.40 -21.66
CA SER A 52 -4.45 -1.72 -22.66
C SER A 52 -5.34 -0.61 -22.08
N GLY A 53 -5.45 -0.53 -20.75
CA GLY A 53 -6.23 0.44 -20.01
C GLY A 53 -6.45 -0.01 -18.57
N ASP A 54 -6.87 0.92 -17.72
CA ASP A 54 -7.21 0.64 -16.33
C ASP A 54 -8.62 0.02 -16.23
N PRO A 55 -8.75 -1.24 -15.77
CA PRO A 55 -10.05 -1.87 -15.56
C PRO A 55 -10.93 -1.05 -14.63
N ASN A 56 -12.24 -1.07 -14.83
CA ASN A 56 -13.13 -0.47 -13.83
C ASN A 56 -13.06 -1.29 -12.53
N HIS A 57 -12.53 -0.68 -11.48
CA HIS A 57 -12.28 -1.30 -10.19
C HIS A 57 -13.09 -0.61 -9.06
N ARG A 58 -14.24 -0.01 -9.42
CA ARG A 58 -15.24 0.47 -8.45
C ARG A 58 -15.90 -0.69 -7.70
N HIS A 59 -16.43 -0.42 -6.51
CA HIS A 59 -17.09 -1.42 -5.66
C HIS A 59 -18.17 -2.21 -6.42
N GLU A 60 -19.01 -1.52 -7.19
CA GLU A 60 -20.11 -2.12 -7.93
C GLU A 60 -19.62 -3.11 -9.01
N THR A 61 -18.47 -2.84 -9.61
CA THR A 61 -17.83 -3.71 -10.59
C THR A 61 -17.16 -4.89 -9.90
N TRP A 62 -16.48 -4.64 -8.77
CA TRP A 62 -15.78 -5.67 -8.01
C TRP A 62 -16.72 -6.78 -7.51
N ILE A 63 -17.94 -6.43 -7.08
CA ILE A 63 -18.94 -7.39 -6.61
C ILE A 63 -19.40 -8.35 -7.71
N LYS A 64 -19.25 -7.98 -9.00
CA LYS A 64 -19.64 -8.79 -10.16
C LYS A 64 -18.44 -9.44 -10.88
N ARG A 65 -17.24 -9.34 -10.30
CA ARG A 65 -15.97 -9.73 -10.94
C ARG A 65 -15.91 -11.21 -11.35
N ASP A 66 -16.68 -12.07 -10.69
CA ASP A 66 -16.78 -13.51 -10.98
C ASP A 66 -17.32 -13.77 -12.40
N THR A 67 -18.23 -12.92 -12.86
CA THR A 67 -18.83 -13.00 -14.20
C THR A 67 -18.05 -12.23 -15.27
N GLU A 68 -17.12 -11.34 -14.87
CA GLU A 68 -16.32 -10.51 -15.77
C GLU A 68 -15.01 -11.22 -16.18
N ARG A 69 -15.01 -11.85 -17.35
CA ARG A 69 -13.85 -12.60 -17.86
C ARG A 69 -12.80 -11.72 -18.55
N ARG A 70 -13.13 -10.48 -18.95
CA ARG A 70 -12.23 -9.63 -19.75
C ARG A 70 -10.90 -9.33 -19.06
N TYR A 71 -10.90 -9.25 -17.74
CA TYR A 71 -9.74 -8.84 -16.94
C TYR A 71 -9.04 -10.00 -16.23
N ARG A 72 -9.36 -11.25 -16.60
CA ARG A 72 -8.69 -12.46 -16.09
C ARG A 72 -7.44 -12.77 -16.90
N ALA A 73 -6.36 -12.07 -16.60
CA ALA A 73 -5.06 -12.25 -17.24
C ALA A 73 -3.92 -12.08 -16.23
N GLN A 74 -2.74 -12.60 -16.54
CA GLN A 74 -1.54 -12.56 -15.70
C GLN A 74 -0.29 -12.24 -16.50
N TYR A 75 0.67 -11.59 -15.86
CA TYR A 75 2.03 -11.49 -16.34
C TYR A 75 2.79 -12.79 -16.09
N ARG A 76 3.75 -13.06 -16.97
CA ARG A 76 4.78 -14.06 -16.76
C ARG A 76 6.03 -13.39 -16.22
N GLU A 77 6.93 -14.20 -15.66
CA GLU A 77 8.23 -13.71 -15.18
C GLU A 77 8.99 -12.87 -16.21
N ALA A 78 8.96 -13.27 -17.49
CA ALA A 78 9.61 -12.54 -18.56
C ALA A 78 9.04 -11.13 -18.77
N ASP A 79 7.77 -10.89 -18.40
CA ASP A 79 7.11 -9.59 -18.54
C ASP A 79 7.46 -8.63 -17.40
N ILE A 80 7.71 -9.16 -16.19
CA ILE A 80 8.00 -8.40 -14.97
C ILE A 80 9.13 -9.02 -14.12
N PRO A 81 10.34 -9.19 -14.69
CA PRO A 81 11.40 -10.00 -14.08
C PRO A 81 11.86 -9.47 -12.71
N CYS A 82 11.86 -8.15 -12.52
CA CYS A 82 12.24 -7.52 -11.26
C CYS A 82 11.29 -7.90 -10.10
N TYR A 83 9.98 -8.02 -10.35
CA TYR A 83 9.02 -8.42 -9.31
C TYR A 83 9.22 -9.88 -8.90
N PHE A 84 9.45 -10.78 -9.87
CA PHE A 84 9.76 -12.18 -9.58
C PHE A 84 11.10 -12.33 -8.85
N ALA A 85 12.12 -11.53 -9.21
CA ALA A 85 13.39 -11.53 -8.50
C ALA A 85 13.23 -11.10 -7.02
N LEU A 86 12.47 -10.03 -6.76
CA LEU A 86 12.15 -9.59 -5.39
C LEU A 86 11.39 -10.67 -4.62
N ALA A 87 10.39 -11.30 -5.24
CA ALA A 87 9.61 -12.37 -4.61
C ALA A 87 10.41 -13.63 -4.29
N ARG A 88 11.51 -13.91 -5.02
CA ARG A 88 12.44 -15.01 -4.66
C ARG A 88 13.41 -14.62 -3.56
N GLN A 89 13.84 -13.36 -3.54
CA GLN A 89 14.84 -12.87 -2.60
C GLN A 89 14.24 -12.57 -1.22
N TYR A 90 12.96 -12.20 -1.19
CA TYR A 90 12.25 -11.77 0.02
C TYR A 90 10.96 -12.55 0.21
N THR A 91 10.25 -12.24 1.30
CA THR A 91 8.96 -12.85 1.60
C THR A 91 7.88 -12.33 0.67
N LEU A 92 7.17 -13.25 0.01
CA LEU A 92 5.93 -12.98 -0.72
C LEU A 92 4.75 -13.51 0.10
N TRP A 93 3.71 -12.70 0.28
CA TRP A 93 2.45 -13.14 0.87
C TRP A 93 1.44 -13.42 -0.24
N ASP A 94 0.95 -14.66 -0.31
CA ASP A 94 -0.04 -15.12 -1.28
C ASP A 94 -1.48 -15.15 -0.72
N HIS A 95 -1.64 -14.83 0.57
CA HIS A 95 -2.93 -14.66 1.26
C HIS A 95 -3.05 -13.26 1.89
N PHE A 96 -2.70 -12.23 1.13
CA PHE A 96 -2.85 -10.83 1.51
C PHE A 96 -3.96 -10.18 0.68
N PHE A 97 -5.01 -9.71 1.34
CA PHE A 97 -6.24 -9.25 0.70
C PHE A 97 -6.50 -7.78 0.97
N SER A 98 -7.05 -7.07 -0.01
CA SER A 98 -7.57 -5.73 0.20
C SER A 98 -8.71 -5.75 1.21
N GLU A 99 -8.70 -4.81 2.14
CA GLU A 99 -9.70 -4.68 3.20
C GLU A 99 -11.04 -4.18 2.66
N VAL A 100 -11.01 -3.34 1.62
CA VAL A 100 -12.20 -2.83 0.96
C VAL A 100 -12.26 -3.35 -0.47
N ALA A 101 -13.39 -3.96 -0.80
CA ALA A 101 -13.76 -4.34 -2.15
C ALA A 101 -14.01 -3.09 -3.01
N GLY A 102 -12.98 -2.45 -3.55
CA GLY A 102 -13.15 -1.20 -4.26
C GLY A 102 -11.86 -0.60 -4.79
N PRO A 103 -11.87 0.69 -5.13
CA PRO A 103 -10.76 1.36 -5.77
C PRO A 103 -9.69 1.87 -4.78
N SER A 104 -8.70 2.62 -5.26
CA SER A 104 -7.50 2.98 -4.48
C SER A 104 -7.77 3.76 -3.18
N THR A 105 -8.65 4.77 -3.18
CA THR A 105 -8.84 5.65 -2.02
C THR A 105 -9.26 4.90 -0.75
N PRO A 106 -10.30 4.05 -0.75
CA PRO A 106 -10.67 3.33 0.46
C PRO A 106 -9.58 2.41 1.00
N SER A 107 -8.81 1.75 0.13
CA SER A 107 -7.68 0.91 0.55
C SER A 107 -6.52 1.74 1.12
N HIS A 108 -6.24 2.92 0.56
CA HIS A 108 -5.23 3.83 1.11
C HIS A 108 -5.64 4.37 2.49
N LEU A 109 -6.93 4.64 2.70
CA LEU A 109 -7.43 5.02 4.03
C LEU A 109 -7.24 3.87 5.02
N MET A 110 -7.61 2.64 4.66
CA MET A 110 -7.38 1.47 5.52
C MET A 110 -5.90 1.32 5.92
N LEU A 111 -4.97 1.48 4.98
CA LEU A 111 -3.53 1.45 5.28
C LEU A 111 -3.11 2.51 6.31
N ILE A 112 -3.61 3.74 6.18
CA ILE A 112 -3.16 4.88 6.99
C ILE A 112 -3.90 4.95 8.34
N THR A 113 -5.16 4.56 8.37
CA THR A 113 -6.08 4.83 9.50
C THR A 113 -6.75 3.59 10.06
N ALA A 114 -6.53 2.40 9.48
CA ALA A 114 -7.25 1.17 9.80
C ALA A 114 -8.78 1.33 9.75
N ASP A 115 -9.26 2.27 8.94
CA ASP A 115 -10.67 2.60 8.75
C ASP A 115 -10.87 3.27 7.38
N SER A 116 -12.06 3.12 6.80
CA SER A 116 -12.45 3.79 5.57
C SER A 116 -13.94 4.10 5.55
N PRO A 117 -14.33 5.39 5.59
CA PRO A 117 -15.73 5.81 5.56
C PRO A 117 -16.35 5.78 4.16
N VAL A 118 -15.60 5.33 3.15
CA VAL A 118 -16.04 5.25 1.75
C VAL A 118 -15.71 3.89 1.17
N ILE A 119 -16.48 3.49 0.15
CA ILE A 119 -16.27 2.25 -0.61
C ILE A 119 -15.83 2.51 -2.05
N ASN A 120 -15.83 3.77 -2.47
CA ASN A 120 -15.46 4.23 -3.80
C ASN A 120 -14.61 5.50 -3.70
N ASN A 121 -13.83 5.79 -4.75
CA ASN A 121 -13.04 7.01 -4.82
C ASN A 121 -13.97 8.23 -4.76
N PRO A 122 -13.71 9.21 -3.88
CA PRO A 122 -14.38 10.50 -3.95
C PRO A 122 -14.00 11.21 -5.25
N PRO A 123 -14.72 12.27 -5.66
CA PRO A 123 -14.29 13.12 -6.76
C PRO A 123 -12.83 13.56 -6.54
N PHE A 124 -12.02 13.41 -7.58
CA PHE A 124 -10.61 13.77 -7.51
C PHE A 124 -10.46 15.25 -7.17
N SER A 125 -9.66 15.54 -6.15
CA SER A 125 -9.25 16.89 -5.81
C SER A 125 -7.82 16.87 -5.29
N SER A 126 -6.98 17.77 -5.80
CA SER A 126 -5.66 18.04 -5.22
C SER A 126 -5.73 18.74 -3.86
N THR A 127 -6.89 19.33 -3.53
CA THR A 127 -7.17 20.05 -2.28
C THR A 127 -8.56 19.65 -1.77
N PRO A 128 -8.72 18.44 -1.24
CA PRO A 128 -10.02 17.97 -0.76
C PRO A 128 -10.54 18.88 0.37
N LYS A 129 -11.76 19.39 0.22
CA LYS A 129 -12.39 20.27 1.23
C LYS A 129 -13.04 19.48 2.36
N ASN A 130 -13.57 18.31 2.03
CA ASN A 130 -14.25 17.44 2.98
C ASN A 130 -13.23 16.42 3.51
N LEU A 131 -12.66 16.72 4.67
CA LEU A 131 -11.67 15.87 5.34
C LEU A 131 -12.36 14.89 6.29
N TYR A 132 -11.91 13.64 6.25
CA TYR A 132 -12.34 12.60 7.16
C TYR A 132 -11.70 12.79 8.54
N ASP A 133 -12.51 12.70 9.58
CA ASP A 133 -12.03 12.71 10.96
C ASP A 133 -11.64 11.28 11.39
N LEU A 134 -10.46 10.84 10.96
CA LEU A 134 -9.92 9.50 11.19
C LEU A 134 -8.65 9.59 12.02
N LYS A 135 -8.45 8.61 12.91
CA LYS A 135 -7.18 8.43 13.62
C LYS A 135 -6.19 7.72 12.73
N SER A 136 -4.95 8.18 12.77
CA SER A 136 -3.95 7.77 11.79
C SER A 136 -2.70 7.19 12.44
N PHE A 137 -2.13 6.21 11.76
CA PHE A 137 -0.86 5.59 12.13
C PHE A 137 0.28 6.63 12.22
N PRO A 138 0.44 7.60 11.30
CA PRO A 138 1.47 8.63 11.43
C PRO A 138 1.36 9.50 12.69
N LEU A 139 0.14 9.88 13.12
CA LEU A 139 -0.01 10.62 14.38
C LEU A 139 0.27 9.73 15.61
N ALA A 140 -0.02 8.42 15.51
CA ALA A 140 0.38 7.46 16.54
C ALA A 140 1.91 7.34 16.65
N LEU A 141 2.63 7.33 15.52
CA LEU A 141 4.11 7.36 15.50
C LEU A 141 4.66 8.60 16.20
N GLN A 142 4.14 9.80 15.88
CA GLN A 142 4.59 11.04 16.54
C GLN A 142 4.37 11.00 18.06
N LYS A 143 3.23 10.49 18.52
CA LYS A 143 2.95 10.33 19.96
C LYS A 143 3.91 9.35 20.64
N ALA A 144 4.42 8.38 19.90
CA ALA A 144 5.44 7.43 20.36
C ALA A 144 6.88 7.98 20.25
N GLY A 145 7.07 9.22 19.78
CA GLY A 145 8.40 9.82 19.58
C GLY A 145 9.11 9.37 18.30
N LEU A 146 8.39 8.74 17.36
CA LEU A 146 8.93 8.30 16.07
C LEU A 146 8.61 9.32 14.97
N THR A 147 9.48 9.38 13.97
CA THR A 147 9.29 10.28 12.81
C THR A 147 8.60 9.55 11.66
N TRP A 148 7.91 10.30 10.81
CA TRP A 148 7.28 9.75 9.61
C TRP A 148 7.36 10.74 8.45
N GLY A 149 7.24 10.21 7.23
CA GLY A 149 7.14 10.99 6.00
C GLY A 149 6.19 10.31 5.03
N ASN A 150 5.44 11.11 4.27
CA ASN A 150 4.64 10.69 3.13
C ASN A 150 5.24 11.32 1.88
N TYR A 151 5.57 10.51 0.87
CA TYR A 151 6.22 10.98 -0.35
C TYR A 151 5.27 10.88 -1.54
N GLY A 152 4.37 11.87 -1.65
CA GLY A 152 3.40 12.00 -2.73
C GLY A 152 2.25 10.97 -2.74
N GLY A 153 1.94 10.40 -1.58
CA GLY A 153 0.71 9.65 -1.32
C GLY A 153 -0.46 10.61 -1.09
N TYR A 154 -1.43 10.62 -2.02
CA TYR A 154 -2.51 11.61 -2.05
C TYR A 154 -3.52 11.45 -0.90
N ALA A 155 -3.70 10.23 -0.38
CA ALA A 155 -4.74 9.92 0.60
C ALA A 155 -4.56 10.64 1.93
N PHE A 156 -3.32 11.01 2.28
CA PHE A 156 -2.99 11.81 3.46
C PHE A 156 -3.72 13.16 3.46
N HIS A 157 -3.98 13.74 2.29
CA HIS A 157 -4.70 15.01 2.17
C HIS A 157 -6.18 14.89 2.48
N TYR A 158 -6.77 13.69 2.49
CA TYR A 158 -8.16 13.46 2.87
C TYR A 158 -8.34 13.29 4.39
N ILE A 159 -7.26 13.13 5.16
CA ILE A 159 -7.31 12.83 6.60
C ILE A 159 -7.08 14.14 7.38
N ARG A 160 -8.06 14.53 8.19
CA ARG A 160 -8.07 15.83 8.90
C ARG A 160 -6.82 16.09 9.73
N GLU A 161 -6.36 15.10 10.48
CA GLU A 161 -5.19 15.24 11.35
C GLU A 161 -3.84 15.17 10.62
N LEU A 162 -3.83 14.83 9.31
CA LEU A 162 -2.61 14.71 8.52
C LEU A 162 -2.49 15.75 7.40
N ALA A 163 -3.60 16.24 6.87
CA ALA A 163 -3.64 17.01 5.63
C ALA A 163 -2.77 18.29 5.64
N ALA A 164 -2.60 18.89 6.82
CA ALA A 164 -1.80 20.10 7.02
C ALA A 164 -0.44 19.84 7.72
N LEU A 165 -0.08 18.58 7.98
CA LEU A 165 1.17 18.26 8.66
C LEU A 165 2.38 18.35 7.70
N PRO A 166 3.55 18.76 8.19
CA PRO A 166 4.76 18.95 7.39
C PRO A 166 5.38 17.64 6.89
N GLY A 167 4.89 16.48 7.36
CA GLY A 167 5.34 15.16 6.90
C GLY A 167 4.86 14.81 5.48
N ASN A 168 4.05 15.66 4.82
CA ASN A 168 3.68 15.47 3.43
C ASN A 168 4.71 16.12 2.50
N HIS A 169 5.46 15.29 1.77
CA HIS A 169 6.53 15.66 0.88
C HIS A 169 6.19 15.36 -0.58
N THR A 170 6.92 16.00 -1.50
CA THR A 170 6.91 15.64 -2.90
C THR A 170 7.64 14.30 -3.11
N ARG A 171 7.30 13.60 -4.20
CA ARG A 171 7.82 12.24 -4.48
C ARG A 171 9.34 12.19 -4.65
N ASP A 172 9.91 13.24 -5.23
CA ASP A 172 11.35 13.37 -5.50
C ASP A 172 12.19 13.42 -4.22
N LEU A 173 11.64 13.95 -3.12
CA LEU A 173 12.36 14.08 -1.86
C LEU A 173 12.74 12.71 -1.25
N PHE A 174 11.97 11.66 -1.52
CA PHE A 174 12.25 10.31 -1.02
C PHE A 174 13.65 9.85 -1.41
N ALA A 175 13.97 9.92 -2.71
CA ALA A 175 15.26 9.43 -3.22
C ALA A 175 16.44 10.24 -2.65
N HIS A 176 16.25 11.56 -2.48
CA HIS A 176 17.27 12.42 -1.88
C HIS A 176 17.52 12.08 -0.40
N GLN A 177 16.46 11.91 0.40
CA GLN A 177 16.61 11.55 1.81
C GLN A 177 17.11 10.13 2.00
N ALA A 178 16.68 9.18 1.17
CA ALA A 178 17.21 7.81 1.16
C ALA A 178 18.72 7.79 0.88
N ALA A 179 19.18 8.50 -0.16
CA ALA A 179 20.60 8.58 -0.50
C ALA A 179 21.45 9.28 0.58
N ALA A 180 20.85 10.20 1.34
CA ALA A 180 21.51 10.92 2.42
C ALA A 180 21.46 10.20 3.79
N GLY A 181 20.78 9.06 3.90
CA GLY A 181 20.55 8.39 5.19
C GLY A 181 19.66 9.20 6.15
N GLN A 182 18.71 9.96 5.60
CA GLN A 182 17.85 10.91 6.31
C GLN A 182 16.37 10.52 6.28
N LEU A 183 16.06 9.26 6.01
CA LEU A 183 14.67 8.80 6.06
C LEU A 183 14.11 8.91 7.48
N PRO A 184 12.81 9.19 7.64
CA PRO A 184 12.13 9.08 8.93
C PRO A 184 12.02 7.62 9.36
N SER A 185 11.58 7.37 10.60
CA SER A 185 11.34 6.01 11.11
C SER A 185 10.37 5.22 10.22
N VAL A 186 9.35 5.89 9.64
CA VAL A 186 8.45 5.30 8.64
C VAL A 186 8.25 6.22 7.44
N SER A 187 8.46 5.69 6.24
CA SER A 187 8.35 6.39 4.94
C SER A 187 7.30 5.80 4.02
#